data_AF-A0A543PAM7-F1
#
_entry.id   AF-A0A543PAM7-F1
#
_cell.length_a   1.000
_cell.length_b   1.000
_cell.length_c   1.000
_cell.angle_alpha   90.00
_cell.angle_beta   90.00
_cell.angle_gamma   90.00
#
_symmetry.space_group_name_H-M   'P 1'
#
loop_
_entity.id
_entity.type
_entity.pdbx_description
1 polymer ?
#
loop_
_entity_poly.entity_id
_entity_poly.type
_entity_poly.pdbx_seq_one_letter_code
_entity_poly.pdbx_strand_id
1 'polypeptide(L)'
;MALRHFDSFTEARSKLRWVLDAAHEGVVTTVARDKELFVVLTADARAAELRRLLPSQAVVVSEGGGWAAFVPGVPVHGDADSFDAAIDDLIAGLREYAEDWNDRLHAAPNHAGHRSIVELVELSNDDQLRDWLVGRTDAAKDSARALVSA
;
A
#
# COMPACT_ATOMS: atom_id res chain seq x y z
N MET A 1 -3.14 22.10 22.70
CA MET A 1 -3.32 20.76 22.12
C MET A 1 -4.37 20.87 21.02
N ALA A 2 -4.03 20.55 19.79
CA ALA A 2 -4.99 20.52 18.68
C ALA A 2 -6.02 19.38 18.90
N LEU A 3 -7.26 19.63 18.51
CA LEU A 3 -8.32 18.61 18.54
C LEU A 3 -8.01 17.53 17.49
N ARG A 4 -7.82 16.30 17.94
CA ARG A 4 -7.43 15.15 17.08
C ARG A 4 -8.30 13.90 17.26
N HIS A 5 -9.11 13.87 18.31
CA HIS A 5 -10.05 12.79 18.58
C HIS A 5 -11.46 13.38 18.52
N PHE A 6 -12.30 12.77 17.70
CA PHE A 6 -13.68 13.19 17.48
C PHE A 6 -14.59 12.03 17.90
N ASP A 7 -15.38 12.24 18.95
CA ASP A 7 -16.07 11.16 19.67
C ASP A 7 -17.37 10.73 18.99
N SER A 8 -17.74 11.39 17.88
CA SER A 8 -18.88 10.99 17.07
C SER A 8 -18.75 11.46 15.63
N PHE A 9 -19.49 10.80 14.74
CA PHE A 9 -19.69 11.23 13.36
C PHE A 9 -20.20 12.68 13.28
N THR A 10 -21.16 13.05 14.13
CA THR A 10 -21.75 14.40 14.14
C THR A 10 -20.71 15.46 14.48
N GLU A 11 -19.87 15.20 15.49
CA GLU A 11 -18.79 16.11 15.86
C GLU A 11 -17.77 16.22 14.73
N ALA A 12 -17.25 15.09 14.24
CA ALA A 12 -16.29 15.05 13.14
C ALA A 12 -16.80 15.81 11.91
N ARG A 13 -18.08 15.63 11.54
CA ARG A 13 -18.72 16.34 10.43
C ARG A 13 -18.74 17.86 10.65
N SER A 14 -19.09 18.32 11.86
CA SER A 14 -19.11 19.76 12.19
C SER A 14 -17.72 20.40 12.20
N LYS A 15 -16.67 19.57 12.36
CA LYS A 15 -15.27 19.98 12.49
C LYS A 15 -14.38 19.34 11.43
N LEU A 16 -14.92 19.02 10.24
CA LEU A 16 -14.21 18.23 9.22
C LEU A 16 -12.85 18.84 8.84
N ARG A 17 -12.75 20.17 8.78
CA ARG A 17 -11.48 20.87 8.57
C ARG A 17 -10.42 20.45 9.59
N TRP A 18 -10.77 20.42 10.88
CA TRP A 18 -9.84 20.07 11.96
C TRP A 18 -9.45 18.59 11.90
N VAL A 19 -10.34 17.71 11.45
CA VAL A 19 -10.01 16.29 11.19
C VAL A 19 -8.91 16.20 10.14
N LEU A 20 -9.05 16.92 9.03
CA LEU A 20 -8.07 16.90 7.93
C LEU A 20 -6.76 17.61 8.32
N ASP A 21 -6.83 18.74 9.03
CA ASP A 21 -5.65 19.46 9.51
C ASP A 21 -4.83 18.58 10.47
N ALA A 22 -5.49 17.90 11.43
CA ALA A 22 -4.81 17.00 12.36
C ALA A 22 -4.19 15.78 11.64
N ALA A 23 -4.88 15.21 10.65
CA ALA A 23 -4.33 14.11 9.85
C ALA A 23 -3.13 14.58 9.00
N HIS A 24 -3.18 15.80 8.45
CA HIS A 24 -2.09 16.41 7.69
C HIS A 24 -0.86 16.72 8.56
N GLU A 25 -1.07 17.17 9.80
CA GLU A 25 -0.01 17.35 10.80
C GLU A 25 0.66 16.02 11.20
N GLY A 26 0.09 14.87 10.81
CA GLY A 26 0.64 13.55 11.10
C GLY A 26 0.41 13.09 12.55
N VAL A 27 -0.46 13.76 13.30
CA VAL A 27 -0.85 13.31 14.64
C VAL A 27 -1.90 12.20 14.54
N VAL A 28 -1.92 11.30 15.54
CA VAL A 28 -2.92 10.23 15.60
C VAL A 28 -4.31 10.86 15.71
N THR A 29 -5.04 10.76 14.59
CA THR A 29 -6.34 11.38 14.38
C THR A 29 -7.41 10.30 14.25
N THR A 30 -8.47 10.41 15.05
CA THR A 30 -9.50 9.38 15.11
C THR A 30 -10.91 9.95 15.06
N VAL A 31 -11.81 9.25 14.38
CA VAL A 31 -13.25 9.55 14.34
C VAL A 31 -14.00 8.32 14.84
N ALA A 32 -14.84 8.48 15.86
CA ALA A 32 -15.73 7.43 16.31
C ALA A 32 -17.08 7.50 15.57
N ARG A 33 -17.61 6.33 15.20
CA ARG A 33 -18.98 6.17 14.71
C ARG A 33 -19.58 4.95 15.41
N ASP A 34 -20.66 5.18 16.15
CA ASP A 34 -21.29 4.16 16.99
C ASP A 34 -20.27 3.52 17.97
N LYS A 35 -19.90 2.25 17.77
CA LYS A 35 -18.89 1.54 18.58
C LYS A 35 -17.57 1.31 17.84
N GLU A 36 -17.43 1.87 16.64
CA GLU A 36 -16.27 1.71 15.78
C GLU A 36 -15.40 2.95 15.83
N LEU A 37 -14.08 2.73 15.81
CA LEU A 37 -13.07 3.78 15.79
C LEU A 37 -12.36 3.74 14.44
N PHE A 38 -12.39 4.86 13.73
CA PHE A 38 -11.70 5.05 12.46
C PHE A 38 -10.45 5.90 12.69
N VAL A 39 -9.38 5.58 11.97
CA VAL A 39 -8.15 6.38 11.93
C VAL A 39 -8.15 7.17 10.62
N VAL A 40 -7.81 8.45 10.69
CA VAL A 40 -7.69 9.32 9.51
C VAL A 40 -6.23 9.64 9.30
N LEU A 41 -5.73 9.33 8.10
CA LEU A 41 -4.35 9.52 7.68
C LEU A 41 -4.36 10.20 6.30
N THR A 42 -3.25 10.84 5.93
CA THR A 42 -3.03 11.21 4.54
C THR A 42 -2.72 9.95 3.72
N ALA A 43 -3.12 9.94 2.44
CA ALA A 43 -2.80 8.88 1.50
C ALA A 43 -1.28 8.61 1.44
N ASP A 44 -0.48 9.68 1.37
CA ASP A 44 0.98 9.57 1.29
C ASP A 44 1.60 8.90 2.53
N ALA A 45 1.14 9.28 3.74
CA ALA A 45 1.64 8.67 4.97
C ALA A 45 1.28 7.17 5.03
N ARG A 46 0.05 6.83 4.60
CA ARG A 46 -0.41 5.44 4.56
C ARG A 46 0.34 4.62 3.52
N ALA A 47 0.56 5.15 2.32
CA ALA A 47 1.34 4.50 1.27
C ALA A 47 2.79 4.24 1.71
N ALA A 48 3.43 5.23 2.34
CA ALA A 48 4.79 5.09 2.86
C ALA A 48 4.88 4.02 3.96
N GLU A 49 3.90 3.98 4.87
CA GLU A 49 3.82 2.96 5.90
C GLU A 49 3.63 1.56 5.31
N LEU A 50 2.69 1.40 4.37
CA LEU A 50 2.41 0.13 3.71
C LEU A 50 3.65 -0.40 2.97
N ARG A 51 4.32 0.43 2.16
CA ARG A 51 5.55 0.03 1.44
C ARG A 51 6.69 -0.39 2.37
N ARG A 52 6.73 0.15 3.60
CA ARG A 52 7.71 -0.20 4.63
C ARG A 52 7.35 -1.48 5.38
N LEU A 53 6.07 -1.69 5.68
CA LEU A 53 5.59 -2.80 6.53
C LEU A 53 5.22 -4.07 5.73
N LEU A 54 4.91 -3.93 4.45
CA LEU A 54 4.59 -5.04 3.54
C LEU A 54 5.76 -5.24 2.59
N PRO A 55 6.73 -6.13 2.86
CA PRO A 55 7.75 -6.47 1.88
C PRO A 55 7.10 -7.14 0.65
N SER A 56 7.55 -6.81 -0.56
CA SER A 56 6.88 -7.30 -1.78
C SER A 56 6.88 -8.81 -1.92
N GLN A 57 7.95 -9.47 -1.45
CA GLN A 57 8.19 -10.91 -1.68
C GLN A 57 8.09 -11.30 -3.16
N ALA A 58 8.25 -10.33 -4.07
CA ALA A 58 8.13 -10.57 -5.50
C ALA A 58 9.23 -11.54 -5.94
N VAL A 59 8.83 -12.51 -6.77
CA VAL A 59 9.69 -13.50 -7.38
C VAL A 59 9.74 -13.18 -8.86
N VAL A 60 10.96 -13.05 -9.39
CA VAL A 60 11.19 -12.82 -10.82
C VAL A 60 12.18 -13.86 -11.32
N VAL A 61 11.77 -14.66 -12.30
CA VAL A 61 12.53 -15.79 -12.82
C VAL A 61 12.65 -15.69 -14.33
N SER A 62 13.78 -16.17 -14.87
CA SER A 62 13.94 -16.36 -16.31
C SER A 62 13.69 -17.81 -16.65
N GLU A 63 12.75 -18.07 -17.55
CA GLU A 63 12.40 -19.41 -18.04
C GLU A 63 12.03 -19.35 -19.53
N GLY A 64 12.43 -20.35 -20.31
CA GLY A 64 11.99 -20.49 -21.70
C GLY A 64 12.44 -19.38 -22.67
N GLY A 65 13.41 -18.55 -22.27
CA GLY A 65 13.85 -17.38 -23.06
C GLY A 65 13.08 -16.09 -22.73
N GLY A 66 12.16 -16.13 -21.77
CA GLY A 66 11.44 -14.97 -21.24
C GLY A 66 11.66 -14.79 -19.74
N TRP A 67 10.83 -13.94 -19.16
CA TRP A 67 10.80 -13.57 -17.75
C TRP A 67 9.37 -13.63 -17.22
N ALA A 68 9.22 -14.22 -16.04
CA ALA A 68 7.98 -14.26 -15.28
C ALA A 68 8.18 -13.56 -13.93
N ALA A 69 7.22 -12.73 -13.53
CA ALA A 69 7.21 -11.99 -12.28
C ALA A 69 5.89 -12.22 -11.53
N PHE A 70 5.94 -12.52 -10.24
CA PHE A 70 4.73 -12.72 -9.43
C PHE A 70 4.96 -12.44 -7.95
N VAL A 71 3.89 -12.19 -7.21
CA VAL A 71 3.91 -12.10 -5.73
C VAL A 71 3.23 -13.34 -5.16
N PRO A 72 3.92 -14.17 -4.36
CA PRO A 72 3.31 -15.36 -3.77
C PRO A 72 2.02 -15.06 -3.01
N GLY A 73 0.96 -15.82 -3.30
CA GLY A 73 -0.35 -15.65 -2.68
C GLY A 73 -1.24 -14.57 -3.32
N VAL A 74 -0.70 -13.77 -4.24
CA VAL A 74 -1.48 -12.79 -5.01
C VAL A 74 -1.81 -13.41 -6.38
N PRO A 75 -3.07 -13.39 -6.83
CA PRO A 75 -3.50 -14.07 -8.05
C PRO A 75 -3.18 -13.25 -9.30
N VAL A 76 -1.96 -12.74 -9.39
CA VAL A 76 -1.46 -11.88 -10.47
C VAL A 76 -0.03 -12.31 -10.79
N HIS A 77 0.29 -12.33 -12.07
CA HIS A 77 1.63 -12.52 -12.61
C HIS A 77 1.82 -11.56 -13.79
N GLY A 78 3.07 -11.28 -14.13
CA GLY A 78 3.44 -10.60 -15.36
C GLY A 78 4.49 -11.42 -16.11
N ASP A 79 4.39 -11.44 -17.44
CA ASP A 79 5.27 -12.21 -18.32
C ASP A 79 5.75 -11.37 -19.51
N ALA A 80 7.05 -11.40 -19.80
CA ALA A 80 7.60 -10.68 -20.94
C ALA A 80 8.97 -11.20 -21.40
N ASP A 81 9.46 -10.68 -22.53
CA ASP A 81 10.78 -10.99 -23.07
C ASP A 81 11.94 -10.36 -22.28
N SER A 82 11.66 -9.44 -21.35
CA SER A 82 12.67 -8.79 -20.52
C SER A 82 12.21 -8.63 -19.07
N PHE A 83 13.17 -8.55 -18.15
CA PHE A 83 12.92 -8.33 -16.73
C PHE A 83 12.05 -7.10 -16.48
N ASP A 84 12.40 -5.96 -17.08
CA ASP A 84 11.68 -4.70 -16.86
C ASP A 84 10.25 -4.76 -17.38
N ALA A 85 10.05 -5.38 -18.55
CA ALA A 85 8.72 -5.56 -19.11
C ALA A 85 7.86 -6.53 -18.28
N ALA A 86 8.43 -7.58 -17.69
CA ALA A 86 7.69 -8.49 -16.82
C ALA A 86 7.26 -7.81 -15.50
N ILE A 87 8.08 -6.87 -15.00
CA ILE A 87 7.71 -6.02 -13.86
C ILE A 87 6.59 -5.04 -14.23
N ASP A 88 6.67 -4.38 -15.40
CA ASP A 88 5.59 -3.49 -15.87
C ASP A 88 4.27 -4.24 -16.05
N ASP A 89 4.33 -5.46 -16.61
CA ASP A 89 3.17 -6.31 -16.80
C ASP A 89 2.56 -6.76 -15.44
N LEU A 90 3.42 -7.12 -14.47
CA LEU A 90 2.97 -7.41 -13.10
C LEU A 90 2.31 -6.18 -12.44
N ILE A 91 2.85 -4.97 -12.64
CA ILE A 91 2.24 -3.73 -12.13
C ILE A 91 0.86 -3.52 -12.75
N ALA A 92 0.72 -3.68 -14.07
CA ALA A 92 -0.56 -3.57 -14.75
C ALA A 92 -1.57 -4.58 -14.19
N GLY A 93 -1.20 -5.85 -14.04
CA GLY A 93 -2.05 -6.87 -13.45
C GLY A 93 -2.43 -6.57 -11.98
N LEU A 94 -1.53 -5.96 -11.20
CA LEU A 94 -1.83 -5.55 -9.82
C LEU A 94 -2.87 -4.43 -9.78
N ARG A 95 -2.84 -3.49 -10.74
CA ARG A 95 -3.84 -2.42 -10.89
C ARG A 95 -5.20 -2.99 -11.20
N GLU A 96 -5.28 -3.85 -12.22
CA GLU A 96 -6.52 -4.52 -12.61
C GLU A 96 -7.09 -5.34 -11.45
N TYR A 97 -6.23 -6.08 -10.73
CA TYR A 97 -6.63 -6.82 -9.55
C TYR A 97 -7.17 -5.93 -8.43
N ALA A 98 -6.58 -4.76 -8.20
CA ALA A 98 -7.06 -3.79 -7.21
C ALA A 98 -8.47 -3.26 -7.56
N GLU A 99 -8.72 -2.94 -8.83
CA GLU A 99 -10.05 -2.54 -9.32
C GLU A 99 -11.07 -3.66 -9.10
N ASP A 100 -10.77 -4.87 -9.56
CA ASP A 100 -11.62 -6.05 -9.39
C ASP A 100 -11.88 -6.38 -7.90
N TRP A 101 -10.89 -6.16 -7.04
CA TRP A 101 -11.04 -6.42 -5.62
C TRP A 101 -12.05 -5.49 -4.97
N ASN A 102 -11.99 -4.20 -5.27
CA ASN A 102 -12.95 -3.23 -4.76
C ASN A 102 -14.35 -3.46 -5.32
N ASP A 103 -14.47 -3.78 -6.61
CA ASP A 103 -15.76 -4.01 -7.25
C ASP A 103 -16.46 -5.26 -6.68
N ARG A 104 -15.73 -6.38 -6.56
CA ARG A 104 -16.37 -7.68 -6.29
C ARG A 104 -15.57 -8.68 -5.45
N LEU A 105 -14.22 -8.66 -5.46
CA LEU A 105 -13.46 -9.74 -4.81
C LEU A 105 -13.27 -9.55 -3.30
N HIS A 106 -13.48 -8.36 -2.73
CA HIS A 106 -13.28 -8.10 -1.29
C HIS A 106 -14.09 -9.04 -0.37
N ALA A 107 -15.23 -9.55 -0.85
CA ALA A 107 -16.09 -10.48 -0.12
C ALA A 107 -15.77 -11.96 -0.37
N ALA A 108 -14.95 -12.29 -1.37
CA ALA A 108 -14.61 -13.67 -1.72
C ALA A 108 -13.60 -14.25 -0.71
N PRO A 109 -13.82 -15.46 -0.13
CA PRO A 109 -12.97 -15.99 0.94
C PRO A 109 -11.48 -16.09 0.60
N ASN A 110 -11.14 -16.40 -0.66
CA ASN A 110 -9.77 -16.51 -1.16
C ASN A 110 -9.12 -15.16 -1.50
N HIS A 111 -9.85 -14.04 -1.38
CA HIS A 111 -9.37 -12.68 -1.67
C HIS A 111 -9.53 -11.72 -0.48
N ALA A 112 -10.35 -12.05 0.52
CA ALA A 112 -10.67 -11.19 1.66
C ALA A 112 -9.42 -10.70 2.43
N GLY A 113 -8.34 -11.48 2.42
CA GLY A 113 -7.05 -11.14 3.05
C GLY A 113 -6.20 -10.11 2.28
N HIS A 114 -6.58 -9.71 1.06
CA HIS A 114 -5.73 -8.90 0.19
C HIS A 114 -5.95 -7.39 0.30
N ARG A 115 -6.76 -6.90 1.25
CA ARG A 115 -7.02 -5.47 1.43
C ARG A 115 -5.72 -4.65 1.47
N SER A 116 -4.71 -5.06 2.25
CA SER A 116 -3.52 -4.24 2.47
C SER A 116 -2.61 -4.14 1.24
N ILE A 117 -2.55 -5.16 0.39
CA ILE A 117 -1.82 -5.07 -0.89
C ILE A 117 -2.61 -4.22 -1.89
N VAL A 118 -3.94 -4.34 -1.93
CA VAL A 118 -4.80 -3.49 -2.76
C VAL A 118 -4.67 -2.03 -2.36
N GLU A 119 -4.67 -1.74 -1.06
CA GLU A 119 -4.44 -0.40 -0.52
C GLU A 119 -3.04 0.13 -0.89
N LEU A 120 -2.00 -0.72 -0.83
CA LEU A 120 -0.65 -0.35 -1.26
C LEU A 120 -0.60 -0.01 -2.75
N VAL A 121 -1.27 -0.81 -3.57
CA VAL A 121 -1.37 -0.58 -5.02
C VAL A 121 -2.04 0.76 -5.26
N GLU A 122 -3.29 0.94 -4.83
CA GLU A 122 -4.06 2.17 -5.09
C GLU A 122 -3.37 3.47 -4.63
N LEU A 123 -2.67 3.44 -3.49
CA LEU A 123 -2.03 4.63 -2.94
C LEU A 123 -0.61 4.89 -3.46
N SER A 124 -0.08 4.02 -4.32
CA SER A 124 1.25 4.18 -4.93
C SER A 124 1.13 4.50 -6.42
N ASN A 125 2.08 5.24 -6.98
CA ASN A 125 2.27 5.32 -8.43
C ASN A 125 3.15 4.15 -8.94
N ASP A 126 3.28 4.00 -10.25
CA ASP A 126 3.97 2.84 -10.84
C ASP A 126 5.47 2.81 -10.54
N ASP A 127 6.13 3.97 -10.47
CA ASP A 127 7.54 4.05 -10.05
C ASP A 127 7.73 3.54 -8.61
N GLN A 128 6.84 3.94 -7.70
CA GLN A 128 6.84 3.49 -6.30
C GLN A 128 6.54 1.98 -6.18
N LEU A 129 5.65 1.45 -7.02
CA LEU A 129 5.36 0.02 -7.07
C LEU A 129 6.53 -0.77 -7.63
N ARG A 130 7.17 -0.28 -8.69
CA ARG A 130 8.40 -0.86 -9.24
C ARG A 130 9.49 -0.92 -8.17
N ASP A 131 9.77 0.20 -7.50
CA ASP A 131 10.76 0.25 -6.43
C ASP A 131 10.43 -0.73 -5.30
N TRP A 132 9.16 -0.83 -4.92
CA TRP A 132 8.69 -1.79 -3.93
C TRP A 132 8.88 -3.25 -4.38
N LEU A 133 8.51 -3.59 -5.62
CA LEU A 133 8.65 -4.93 -6.20
C LEU A 133 10.12 -5.36 -6.25
N VAL A 134 11.02 -4.48 -6.70
CA VAL A 134 12.46 -4.79 -6.82
C VAL A 134 13.26 -4.63 -5.52
N GLY A 135 12.59 -4.32 -4.40
CA GLY A 135 13.23 -4.20 -3.08
C GLY A 135 14.07 -2.93 -2.88
N ARG A 136 13.80 -1.86 -3.65
CA ARG A 136 14.47 -0.54 -3.56
C ARG A 136 13.78 0.41 -2.58
N THR A 137 12.95 -0.10 -1.67
CA THR A 137 12.23 0.73 -0.69
C THR A 137 13.14 1.19 0.44
N ASP A 138 13.83 2.33 0.29
CA ASP A 138 14.64 3.02 1.32
C ASP A 138 15.63 2.14 2.15
N ALA A 139 15.83 0.87 1.80
CA ALA A 139 16.74 -0.07 2.48
C ALA A 139 18.20 0.40 2.40
N ALA A 140 18.52 1.25 1.43
CA ALA A 140 19.80 1.94 1.33
C ALA A 140 20.02 2.93 2.49
N LYS A 141 18.97 3.60 3.00
CA LYS A 141 19.07 4.47 4.18
C LYS A 141 19.17 3.65 5.48
N ASP A 142 18.44 2.54 5.59
CA ASP A 142 18.51 1.69 6.79
C ASP A 142 19.83 0.92 6.90
N SER A 143 20.38 0.44 5.77
CA SER A 143 21.72 -0.19 5.74
C SER A 143 22.83 0.83 6.05
N ALA A 144 22.72 2.06 5.54
CA ALA A 144 23.67 3.13 5.86
C ALA A 144 23.58 3.55 7.34
N ARG A 145 22.38 3.56 7.93
CA ARG A 145 22.17 3.91 9.35
C ARG A 145 22.70 2.82 10.30
N ALA A 146 22.61 1.55 9.91
CA ALA A 146 23.18 0.42 10.66
C ALA A 146 24.72 0.40 10.64
N LEU A 147 25.35 0.91 9.56
CA LEU A 147 26.81 0.98 9.43
C LEU A 147 27.45 2.20 10.11
N VAL A 148 26.69 3.29 10.34
CA VAL A 148 27.18 4.50 11.03
C VAL A 148 27.06 4.39 12.56
N SER A 149 26.31 3.41 13.07
CA SER A 149 26.15 3.14 14.50
C SER A 149 27.04 2.03 15.07
N ALA A 150 28.05 1.57 14.32
CA ALA A 150 29.05 0.59 14.76
C ALA A 150 30.43 1.26 14.87
#